data_AF-A0A6A5TIC8-F1
#
_entry.id   AF-A0A6A5TIC8-F1
#
_cell.length_a   1.000
_cell.length_b   1.000
_cell.length_c   1.000
_cell.angle_alpha   90.00
_cell.angle_beta   90.00
_cell.angle_gamma   90.00
#
_symmetry.space_group_name_H-M   'P 1'
#
loop_
_entity.id
_entity.type
_entity.pdbx_description
1 polymer ?
#
loop_
_entity_poly.entity_id
_entity_poly.type
_entity_poly.pdbx_seq_one_letter_code
_entity_poly.pdbx_strand_id
1 'polypeptide(L)'
;MDQGAVAALMRTVHLISTNLDATQDSWRDHLQTVRSIICLLDFSDAVQDNALKEWQLPVITVFQRVAYADVDSGGSGVFDIADWCLRQTLTLLQTYPEEADLLARKSFRSVTYMFIDLLLVAGRNWLLRAQRPLARIHETERSSTSSGESQERTLSSGEEQKQDAKAALEAEHRLHTADYVEARGLLLPAVEYMKHAVGAAEAQNSLCGPLLATAAEAYMSLGNVSSARINEPYYHQALSYLRKASEASDYSLPTHLQQYVPC
;
A
#
# COMPACT_ATOMS: atom_id res chain seq x y z
N MET A 1 24.88 12.10 -12.27
CA MET A 1 24.38 13.46 -11.93
C MET A 1 25.42 14.17 -11.07
N ASP A 2 25.64 15.48 -11.25
CA ASP A 2 26.54 16.25 -10.35
C ASP A 2 25.85 16.56 -9.00
N GLN A 3 26.63 16.91 -7.96
CA GLN A 3 26.09 17.21 -6.62
C GLN A 3 25.16 18.43 -6.60
N GLY A 4 25.36 19.41 -7.49
CA GLY A 4 24.52 20.60 -7.58
C GLY A 4 23.11 20.29 -8.09
N ALA A 5 23.01 19.40 -9.08
CA ALA A 5 21.77 18.90 -9.64
C ALA A 5 20.99 18.06 -8.63
N VAL A 6 21.67 17.20 -7.85
CA VAL A 6 21.03 16.44 -6.75
C VAL A 6 20.46 17.39 -5.70
N ALA A 7 21.21 18.41 -5.28
CA ALA A 7 20.74 19.38 -4.30
C ALA A 7 19.54 20.19 -4.80
N ALA A 8 19.54 20.59 -6.08
CA ALA A 8 18.41 21.28 -6.69
C ALA A 8 17.16 20.38 -6.76
N LEU A 9 17.32 19.14 -7.22
CA LEU A 9 16.26 18.13 -7.24
C LEU A 9 15.63 17.95 -5.85
N MET A 10 16.47 17.75 -4.83
CA MET A 10 15.99 17.52 -3.47
C MET A 10 15.25 18.72 -2.87
N ARG A 11 15.63 19.96 -3.22
CA ARG A 11 14.85 21.16 -2.83
C ARG A 11 13.47 21.16 -3.48
N THR A 12 13.39 20.82 -4.77
CA THR A 12 12.10 20.74 -5.48
C THR A 12 11.21 19.64 -4.90
N VAL A 13 11.77 18.46 -4.63
CA VAL A 13 11.06 17.34 -4.00
C VAL A 13 10.54 17.72 -2.62
N HIS A 14 11.37 18.39 -1.82
CA HIS A 14 10.96 18.88 -0.51
C HIS A 14 9.79 19.86 -0.62
N LEU A 15 9.87 20.84 -1.53
CA LEU A 15 8.80 21.81 -1.78
C LEU A 15 7.49 21.13 -2.16
N ILE A 16 7.53 20.15 -3.06
CA ILE A 16 6.35 19.35 -3.43
C ILE A 16 5.76 18.68 -2.19
N SER A 17 6.60 18.04 -1.37
CA SER A 17 6.14 17.39 -0.13
C SER A 17 5.46 18.39 0.82
N THR A 18 6.05 19.57 1.03
CA THR A 18 5.49 20.57 1.94
C THR A 18 4.13 21.08 1.45
N ASN A 19 3.98 21.26 0.14
CA ASN A 19 2.71 21.70 -0.46
C ASN A 19 1.62 20.62 -0.34
N LEU A 20 1.98 19.36 -0.54
CA LEU A 20 1.07 18.22 -0.34
C LEU A 20 0.62 18.11 1.12
N ASP A 21 1.50 18.42 2.07
CA ASP A 21 1.15 18.44 3.50
C ASP A 21 0.22 19.62 3.86
N ALA A 22 0.40 20.77 3.20
CA ALA A 22 -0.41 21.96 3.43
C ALA A 22 -1.79 21.91 2.76
N THR A 23 -1.86 21.34 1.55
CA THR A 23 -3.06 21.36 0.70
C THR A 23 -3.18 20.07 -0.09
N GLN A 24 -4.16 19.23 0.26
CA GLN A 24 -4.34 17.90 -0.33
C GLN A 24 -4.55 17.95 -1.86
N ASP A 25 -5.22 18.97 -2.39
CA ASP A 25 -5.51 19.10 -3.83
C ASP A 25 -4.37 19.69 -4.68
N SER A 26 -3.26 20.12 -4.07
CA SER A 26 -2.11 20.73 -4.77
C SER A 26 -1.33 19.76 -5.65
N TRP A 27 -1.58 18.45 -5.54
CA TRP A 27 -0.86 17.42 -6.30
C TRP A 27 -0.97 17.62 -7.82
N ARG A 28 -2.09 18.17 -8.31
CA ARG A 28 -2.33 18.43 -9.75
C ARG A 28 -1.34 19.44 -10.31
N ASP A 29 -0.99 20.45 -9.53
CA ASP A 29 -0.04 21.50 -9.90
C ASP A 29 1.40 20.97 -10.02
N HIS A 30 1.67 19.81 -9.41
CA HIS A 30 3.00 19.20 -9.38
C HIS A 30 3.22 18.16 -10.49
N LEU A 31 2.18 17.72 -11.21
CA LEU A 31 2.26 16.66 -12.21
C LEU A 31 3.31 16.93 -13.30
N GLN A 32 3.31 18.14 -13.88
CA GLN A 32 4.24 18.47 -14.95
C GLN A 32 5.70 18.53 -14.45
N THR A 33 5.90 19.05 -13.24
CA THR A 33 7.21 19.09 -12.59
C THR A 33 7.74 17.70 -12.32
N VAL A 34 6.91 16.81 -11.76
CA VAL A 34 7.26 15.42 -11.49
C VAL A 34 7.65 14.69 -12.78
N ARG A 35 6.85 14.82 -13.85
CA ARG A 35 7.16 14.23 -15.16
C ARG A 35 8.47 14.74 -15.75
N SER A 36 8.72 16.04 -15.65
CA SER A 36 9.97 16.64 -16.14
C SER A 36 11.19 16.08 -15.41
N ILE A 37 11.06 15.88 -14.09
CA ILE A 37 12.10 15.23 -13.27
C ILE A 37 12.25 13.76 -13.68
N ILE A 38 11.17 13.01 -13.85
CA ILE A 38 11.22 11.60 -14.30
C ILE A 38 11.98 11.50 -15.62
N CYS A 39 11.63 12.32 -16.62
CA CYS A 39 12.36 12.35 -17.88
C CYS A 39 13.85 12.64 -17.65
N LEU A 40 14.20 13.65 -16.85
CA LEU A 40 15.59 13.98 -16.55
C LEU A 40 16.35 12.79 -15.91
N LEU A 41 15.70 12.07 -15.00
CA LEU A 41 16.28 10.91 -14.32
C LEU A 41 16.43 9.71 -15.27
N ASP A 42 15.45 9.44 -16.12
CA ASP A 42 15.52 8.36 -17.13
C ASP A 42 16.59 8.65 -18.20
N PHE A 43 16.80 9.91 -18.57
CA PHE A 43 17.90 10.31 -19.46
C PHE A 43 19.27 10.22 -18.79
N SER A 44 19.33 10.41 -17.48
CA SER A 44 20.53 10.28 -16.68
C SER A 44 20.67 8.81 -16.23
N ASP A 45 20.90 7.90 -17.19
CA ASP A 45 21.18 6.47 -17.00
C ASP A 45 22.56 6.25 -16.33
N ALA A 46 22.78 6.94 -15.22
CA ALA A 46 24.07 7.20 -14.63
C ALA A 46 24.28 6.25 -13.45
N VAL A 47 24.84 5.09 -13.78
CA VAL A 47 25.92 4.38 -13.05
C VAL A 47 25.66 4.10 -11.57
N GLN A 48 25.68 2.81 -11.22
CA GLN A 48 25.70 2.25 -9.86
C GLN A 48 26.67 2.98 -8.91
N ASP A 49 26.24 4.11 -8.33
CA ASP A 49 27.00 4.85 -7.35
C ASP A 49 26.24 4.82 -6.03
N ASN A 50 26.93 4.51 -4.93
CA ASN A 50 26.31 4.42 -3.60
C ASN A 50 25.71 5.76 -3.13
N ALA A 51 26.14 6.88 -3.73
CA ALA A 51 25.55 8.20 -3.53
C ALA A 51 24.14 8.37 -4.12
N LEU A 52 23.68 7.46 -5.00
CA LEU A 52 22.33 7.46 -5.55
C LEU A 52 21.25 7.11 -4.52
N LYS A 53 21.62 6.27 -3.53
CA LYS A 53 20.71 5.72 -2.53
C LYS A 53 19.98 6.76 -1.69
N GLU A 54 20.67 7.86 -1.35
CA GLU A 54 20.16 8.84 -0.38
C GLU A 54 19.01 9.69 -0.94
N TRP A 55 18.97 9.95 -2.25
CA TRP A 55 17.97 10.82 -2.86
C TRP A 55 16.85 10.06 -3.57
N GLN A 56 17.10 8.84 -4.04
CA GLN A 56 16.11 8.06 -4.81
C GLN A 56 14.87 7.69 -3.98
N LEU A 57 15.07 7.19 -2.77
CA LEU A 57 13.95 6.80 -1.90
C LEU A 57 13.03 7.99 -1.54
N PRO A 58 13.54 9.16 -1.10
CA PRO A 58 12.71 10.35 -0.92
C PRO A 58 11.97 10.80 -2.18
N VAL A 59 12.63 10.80 -3.34
CA VAL A 59 12.00 11.14 -4.63
C VAL A 59 10.83 10.22 -4.93
N ILE A 60 11.07 8.90 -4.88
CA ILE A 60 10.05 7.89 -5.14
C ILE A 60 8.89 8.05 -4.16
N THR A 61 9.17 8.28 -2.88
CA THR A 61 8.15 8.44 -1.83
C THR A 61 7.23 9.62 -2.13
N VAL A 62 7.79 10.80 -2.44
CA VAL A 62 7.00 11.99 -2.78
C VAL A 62 6.24 11.79 -4.09
N PHE A 63 6.86 11.17 -5.09
CA PHE A 63 6.20 10.93 -6.38
C PHE A 63 5.06 9.92 -6.26
N GLN A 64 5.18 8.90 -5.39
CA GLN A 64 4.06 8.03 -5.06
C GLN A 64 2.91 8.78 -4.39
N ARG A 65 3.20 9.73 -3.47
CA ARG A 65 2.15 10.57 -2.88
C ARG A 65 1.41 11.39 -3.94
N VAL A 66 2.13 11.92 -4.93
CA VAL A 66 1.50 12.60 -6.08
C VAL A 66 0.71 11.61 -6.93
N ALA A 67 1.26 10.43 -7.19
CA ALA A 67 0.66 9.40 -8.05
C ALA A 67 -0.68 8.88 -7.54
N TYR A 68 -0.82 8.83 -6.21
CA TYR A 68 -1.98 8.26 -5.53
C TYR A 68 -2.70 9.28 -4.64
N ALA A 69 -2.57 10.59 -4.93
CA ALA A 69 -3.28 11.63 -4.19
C ALA A 69 -4.82 11.58 -4.39
N ASP A 70 -5.26 11.02 -5.52
CA ASP A 70 -6.66 10.86 -5.88
C ASP A 70 -6.90 9.43 -6.39
N VAL A 71 -7.00 8.52 -5.43
CA VAL A 71 -7.16 7.08 -5.65
C VAL A 71 -8.51 6.75 -6.33
N ASP A 72 -9.53 7.57 -6.09
CA ASP A 72 -10.91 7.36 -6.55
C ASP A 72 -11.16 7.87 -7.98
N SER A 73 -10.43 8.89 -8.44
CA SER A 73 -10.59 9.46 -9.79
C SER A 73 -10.17 8.55 -10.96
N GLY A 74 -9.72 7.33 -10.69
CA GLY A 74 -9.41 6.36 -11.73
C GLY A 74 -8.13 6.66 -12.51
N GLY A 75 -7.21 7.46 -11.95
CA GLY A 75 -5.79 7.51 -12.34
C GLY A 75 -5.47 7.91 -13.79
N SER A 76 -6.45 8.41 -14.56
CA SER A 76 -6.36 8.59 -16.02
C SER A 76 -5.16 9.41 -16.52
N GLY A 77 -4.49 10.16 -15.64
CA GLY A 77 -3.28 10.90 -15.98
C GLY A 77 -2.18 10.80 -14.94
N VAL A 78 -2.07 9.69 -14.19
CA VAL A 78 -0.99 9.53 -13.18
C VAL A 78 -0.37 8.13 -13.13
N PHE A 79 -0.86 7.18 -13.94
CA PHE A 79 -0.32 5.82 -14.04
C PHE A 79 1.15 5.78 -14.45
N ASP A 80 1.59 6.72 -15.30
CA ASP A 80 2.97 6.84 -15.74
C ASP A 80 3.92 7.05 -14.56
N ILE A 81 3.55 7.94 -13.62
CA ILE A 81 4.32 8.21 -12.40
C ILE A 81 4.29 7.01 -11.47
N ALA A 82 3.13 6.37 -11.29
CA ALA A 82 2.98 5.17 -10.47
C ALA A 82 3.83 3.98 -10.97
N ASP A 83 3.85 3.76 -12.29
CA ASP A 83 4.65 2.73 -12.96
C ASP A 83 6.14 3.02 -12.90
N TRP A 84 6.53 4.29 -13.02
CA TRP A 84 7.91 4.69 -12.81
C TRP A 84 8.35 4.41 -11.37
N CYS A 85 7.56 4.84 -10.38
CA CYS A 85 7.86 4.61 -8.97
C CYS A 85 8.03 3.12 -8.67
N LEU A 86 7.12 2.26 -9.15
CA LEU A 86 7.21 0.81 -8.94
C LEU A 86 8.48 0.24 -9.57
N ARG A 87 8.78 0.60 -10.83
CA ARG A 87 9.98 0.15 -11.53
C ARG A 87 11.24 0.53 -10.75
N GLN A 88 11.36 1.80 -10.35
CA GLN A 88 12.53 2.26 -9.60
C GLN A 88 12.65 1.55 -8.24
N THR A 89 11.56 1.38 -7.48
CA THR A 89 11.60 0.64 -6.21
C THR A 89 12.08 -0.80 -6.41
N LEU A 90 11.57 -1.50 -7.43
CA LEU A 90 11.98 -2.88 -7.72
C LEU A 90 13.44 -2.95 -8.18
N THR A 91 13.90 -2.00 -8.99
CA THR A 91 15.32 -1.89 -9.38
C THR A 91 16.21 -1.70 -8.15
N LEU A 92 15.81 -0.85 -7.19
CA LEU A 92 16.57 -0.66 -5.95
C LEU A 92 16.61 -1.93 -5.10
N LEU A 93 15.49 -2.63 -4.94
CA LEU A 93 15.43 -3.90 -4.22
C LEU A 93 16.30 -4.99 -4.86
N GLN A 94 16.37 -5.03 -6.20
CA GLN A 94 17.22 -5.98 -6.93
C GLN A 94 18.71 -5.60 -6.89
N THR A 95 19.02 -4.30 -6.85
CA THR A 95 20.40 -3.81 -6.85
C THR A 95 21.04 -3.97 -5.47
N TYR A 96 20.25 -3.95 -4.40
CA TYR A 96 20.73 -4.04 -3.02
C TYR A 96 20.11 -5.22 -2.24
N PRO A 97 20.30 -6.48 -2.70
CA PRO A 97 19.74 -7.65 -2.05
C PRO A 97 20.49 -8.01 -0.74
N GLU A 98 21.79 -7.75 -0.67
CA GLU A 98 22.67 -8.14 0.45
C GLU A 98 22.51 -7.29 1.71
N GLU A 99 21.81 -6.15 1.63
CA GLU A 99 21.44 -5.41 2.83
C GLU A 99 20.45 -6.21 3.68
N ALA A 100 19.64 -7.10 3.10
CA ALA A 100 18.78 -8.02 3.86
C ALA A 100 19.57 -8.95 4.82
N ASP A 101 20.78 -9.38 4.43
CA ASP A 101 21.67 -10.22 5.26
C ASP A 101 22.55 -9.40 6.22
N LEU A 102 22.93 -8.18 5.84
CA LEU A 102 23.68 -7.25 6.70
C LEU A 102 22.82 -6.64 7.81
N LEU A 103 21.49 -6.58 7.66
CA LEU A 103 20.54 -6.20 8.71
C LEU A 103 20.59 -7.12 9.94
N ALA A 104 21.12 -8.34 9.81
CA ALA A 104 21.38 -9.24 10.94
C ALA A 104 22.65 -8.87 11.74
N ARG A 105 23.52 -7.98 11.22
CA ARG A 105 24.75 -7.54 11.88
C ARG A 105 24.67 -6.06 12.27
N LYS A 106 24.31 -5.85 13.53
CA LYS A 106 24.36 -4.57 14.27
C LYS A 106 25.59 -3.74 13.87
N SER A 107 25.39 -2.58 13.23
CA SER A 107 26.19 -1.35 13.35
C SER A 107 26.27 -0.49 12.07
N PHE A 108 25.17 -0.27 11.34
CA PHE A 108 25.11 0.88 10.41
C PHE A 108 23.71 1.51 10.31
N ARG A 109 23.43 2.41 11.26
CA ARG A 109 22.11 3.02 11.51
C ARG A 109 21.51 3.84 10.35
N SER A 110 22.23 4.17 9.28
CA SER A 110 21.71 5.04 8.21
C SER A 110 21.24 4.31 6.94
N VAL A 111 21.76 3.11 6.69
CA VAL A 111 21.43 2.32 5.47
C VAL A 111 20.32 1.31 5.78
N THR A 112 20.26 0.87 7.03
CA THR A 112 19.30 -0.13 7.53
C THR A 112 17.83 0.29 7.47
N TYR A 113 17.50 1.57 7.77
CA TYR A 113 16.11 2.05 7.65
C TYR A 113 15.64 2.13 6.20
N MET A 114 16.57 2.34 5.26
CA MET A 114 16.27 2.47 3.84
C MET A 114 15.65 1.19 3.26
N PHE A 115 16.12 0.01 3.67
CA PHE A 115 15.57 -1.26 3.17
C PHE A 115 14.14 -1.51 3.68
N ILE A 116 13.87 -1.22 4.96
CA ILE A 116 12.51 -1.29 5.53
C ILE A 116 11.59 -0.32 4.79
N ASP A 117 12.05 0.91 4.57
CA ASP A 117 11.29 1.94 3.85
C ASP A 117 11.06 1.56 2.38
N LEU A 118 12.03 0.94 1.71
CA LEU A 118 11.88 0.43 0.34
C LEU A 118 10.82 -0.67 0.26
N LEU A 119 10.82 -1.63 1.19
CA LEU A 119 9.81 -2.67 1.27
C LEU A 119 8.42 -2.07 1.56
N LEU A 120 8.35 -1.09 2.46
CA LEU A 120 7.12 -0.36 2.75
C LEU A 120 6.59 0.38 1.51
N VAL A 121 7.47 1.08 0.79
CA VAL A 121 7.15 1.80 -0.46
C VAL A 121 6.70 0.84 -1.56
N ALA A 122 7.33 -0.34 -1.68
CA ALA A 122 6.92 -1.38 -2.61
C ALA A 122 5.52 -1.91 -2.27
N GLY A 123 5.30 -2.32 -1.02
CA GLY A 123 4.02 -2.85 -0.58
C GLY A 123 2.89 -1.82 -0.69
N ARG A 124 3.17 -0.54 -0.38
CA ARG A 124 2.23 0.57 -0.56
C ARG A 124 1.85 0.76 -2.02
N ASN A 125 2.81 0.68 -2.93
CA ASN A 125 2.51 0.79 -4.37
C ASN A 125 1.50 -0.25 -4.83
N TRP A 126 1.71 -1.51 -4.44
CA TRP A 126 0.80 -2.60 -4.76
C TRP A 126 -0.56 -2.45 -4.09
N LEU A 127 -0.60 -2.04 -2.82
CA LEU A 127 -1.84 -1.76 -2.10
C LEU A 127 -2.65 -0.64 -2.77
N LEU A 128 -1.99 0.45 -3.18
CA LEU A 128 -2.64 1.60 -3.81
C LEU A 128 -3.16 1.25 -5.22
N ARG A 129 -2.46 0.40 -5.97
CA ARG A 129 -2.97 -0.14 -7.25
C ARG A 129 -4.24 -0.99 -7.06
N ALA A 130 -4.33 -1.73 -5.96
CA ALA A 130 -5.49 -2.57 -5.67
C ALA A 130 -6.76 -1.78 -5.33
N GLN A 131 -6.65 -0.49 -4.98
CA GLN A 131 -7.79 0.31 -4.56
C GLN A 131 -8.86 0.45 -5.64
N ARG A 132 -8.47 0.57 -6.91
CA ARG A 132 -9.43 0.66 -8.02
C ARG A 132 -10.28 -0.62 -8.19
N PRO A 133 -9.69 -1.83 -8.33
CA PRO A 133 -10.51 -3.04 -8.38
C PRO A 133 -11.30 -3.26 -7.08
N LEU A 134 -10.76 -2.88 -5.90
CA LEU A 134 -11.50 -2.93 -4.64
C LEU A 134 -12.74 -2.00 -4.65
N ALA A 135 -12.63 -0.79 -5.18
CA ALA A 135 -13.76 0.13 -5.34
C ALA A 135 -14.84 -0.45 -6.26
N ARG A 136 -14.45 -1.05 -7.40
CA ARG A 136 -15.39 -1.72 -8.32
C ARG A 136 -16.11 -2.91 -7.68
N ILE A 137 -15.40 -3.70 -6.87
CA ILE A 137 -15.98 -4.78 -6.06
C ILE A 137 -17.05 -4.21 -5.13
N HIS A 138 -16.70 -3.17 -4.36
CA HIS A 138 -17.62 -2.55 -3.40
C HIS A 138 -18.86 -1.93 -4.09
N GLU A 139 -18.70 -1.28 -5.24
CA GLU A 139 -19.81 -0.76 -6.05
C GLU A 139 -20.75 -1.88 -6.54
N THR A 140 -20.18 -2.99 -7.01
CA THR A 140 -20.95 -4.15 -7.49
C THR A 140 -21.72 -4.83 -6.35
N GLU A 141 -21.10 -4.94 -5.18
CA GLU A 141 -21.74 -5.51 -3.99
C GLU A 141 -22.86 -4.63 -3.47
N ARG A 142 -22.64 -3.31 -3.40
CA ARG A 142 -23.66 -2.35 -3.01
C ARG A 142 -24.87 -2.39 -3.95
N SER A 143 -24.62 -2.50 -5.25
CA SER A 143 -25.67 -2.59 -6.28
C SER A 143 -26.47 -3.90 -6.18
N SER A 144 -25.82 -5.00 -5.77
CA SER A 144 -26.46 -6.31 -5.61
C SER A 144 -27.41 -6.36 -4.42
N THR A 145 -27.10 -5.63 -3.33
CA THR A 145 -27.90 -5.58 -2.10
C THR A 145 -29.20 -4.78 -2.26
N SER A 146 -29.26 -3.84 -3.23
CA SER A 146 -30.43 -2.99 -3.49
C SER A 146 -31.65 -3.73 -4.08
N SER A 147 -31.52 -5.00 -4.46
CA SER A 147 -32.60 -5.77 -5.12
C SER A 147 -33.49 -6.53 -4.12
N GLY A 148 -33.30 -6.34 -2.81
CA GLY A 148 -33.89 -7.16 -1.76
C GLY A 148 -34.46 -6.38 -0.58
N GLU A 149 -35.05 -5.20 -0.79
CA GLU A 149 -35.87 -4.54 0.25
C GLU A 149 -37.08 -5.41 0.64
N SER A 150 -36.86 -6.18 1.71
CA SER A 150 -37.73 -6.31 2.89
C SER A 150 -39.25 -6.47 2.66
N GLN A 151 -39.66 -7.72 2.40
CA GLN A 151 -40.76 -8.27 3.20
C GLN A 151 -40.14 -8.94 4.42
N GLU A 152 -40.34 -8.38 5.60
CA GLU A 152 -40.13 -9.07 6.88
C GLU A 152 -40.96 -10.37 6.88
N ARG A 153 -40.37 -11.46 6.40
CA ARG A 153 -40.86 -12.81 6.68
C ARG A 153 -39.97 -13.35 7.78
N THR A 154 -40.57 -13.71 8.91
CA THR A 154 -39.92 -14.50 9.94
C THR A 154 -39.59 -15.84 9.32
N LEU A 155 -38.34 -16.02 8.90
CA LEU A 155 -37.85 -17.25 8.29
C LEU A 155 -37.77 -18.32 9.39
N SER A 156 -38.08 -19.57 9.02
CA SER A 156 -37.74 -20.69 9.88
C SER A 156 -36.22 -20.87 9.93
N SER A 157 -35.67 -21.38 11.04
CA SER A 157 -34.23 -21.66 11.17
C SER A 157 -33.66 -22.50 9.99
N GLY A 158 -34.46 -23.39 9.40
CA GLY A 158 -34.06 -24.15 8.20
C GLY A 158 -34.10 -23.38 6.88
N GLU A 159 -34.83 -22.26 6.80
CA GLU A 159 -34.87 -21.34 5.66
C GLU A 159 -33.71 -20.34 5.75
N GLU A 160 -33.41 -19.83 6.94
CA GLU A 160 -32.22 -19.02 7.22
C GLU A 160 -30.95 -19.77 6.81
N GLN A 161 -30.80 -21.02 7.24
CA GLN A 161 -29.62 -21.83 6.94
C GLN A 161 -29.45 -22.12 5.42
N LYS A 162 -30.56 -22.24 4.69
CA LYS A 162 -30.53 -22.37 3.22
C LYS A 162 -30.19 -21.04 2.53
N GLN A 163 -30.66 -19.93 3.07
CA GLN A 163 -30.38 -18.61 2.55
C GLN A 163 -28.91 -18.23 2.78
N ASP A 164 -28.36 -18.55 3.95
CA ASP A 164 -26.93 -18.40 4.25
C ASP A 164 -26.06 -19.27 3.35
N ALA A 165 -26.45 -20.53 3.13
CA ALA A 165 -25.73 -21.42 2.22
C ALA A 165 -25.75 -20.91 0.77
N LYS A 166 -26.87 -20.32 0.33
CA LYS A 166 -26.99 -19.70 -1.00
C LYS A 166 -26.13 -18.44 -1.10
N ALA A 167 -26.16 -17.58 -0.10
CA ALA A 167 -25.33 -16.37 -0.03
C ALA A 167 -23.83 -16.70 -0.02
N ALA A 168 -23.43 -17.75 0.72
CA ALA A 168 -22.06 -18.24 0.73
C ALA A 168 -21.61 -18.78 -0.63
N LEU A 169 -22.50 -19.47 -1.36
CA LEU A 169 -22.21 -19.97 -2.71
C LEU A 169 -22.09 -18.82 -3.72
N GLU A 170 -22.98 -17.84 -3.65
CA GLU A 170 -22.91 -16.62 -4.47
C GLU A 170 -21.63 -15.83 -4.19
N ALA A 171 -21.22 -15.71 -2.92
CA ALA A 171 -19.97 -15.08 -2.53
C ALA A 171 -18.76 -15.82 -3.11
N GLU A 172 -18.72 -17.16 -3.01
CA GLU A 172 -17.67 -17.99 -3.63
C GLU A 172 -17.61 -17.79 -5.15
N HIS A 173 -18.76 -17.72 -5.84
CA HIS A 173 -18.77 -17.48 -7.28
C HIS A 173 -18.19 -16.10 -7.65
N ARG A 174 -18.44 -15.07 -6.83
CA ARG A 174 -17.90 -13.71 -7.06
C ARG A 174 -16.37 -13.67 -6.98
N LEU A 175 -15.74 -14.52 -6.18
CA LEU A 175 -14.27 -14.59 -6.09
C LEU A 175 -13.59 -14.90 -7.43
N HIS A 176 -14.30 -15.53 -8.36
CA HIS A 176 -13.81 -15.87 -9.70
C HIS A 176 -14.06 -14.77 -10.74
N THR A 177 -14.64 -13.63 -10.35
CA THR A 177 -14.81 -12.47 -11.24
C THR A 177 -13.48 -11.77 -11.51
N ALA A 178 -13.42 -11.04 -12.62
CA ALA A 178 -12.21 -10.35 -13.06
C ALA A 178 -11.67 -9.39 -11.98
N ASP A 179 -12.55 -8.62 -11.33
CA ASP A 179 -12.13 -7.64 -10.32
C ASP A 179 -11.53 -8.30 -9.07
N TYR A 180 -12.11 -9.41 -8.60
CA TYR A 180 -11.58 -10.18 -7.47
C TYR A 180 -10.25 -10.86 -7.79
N VAL A 181 -10.07 -11.33 -9.03
CA VAL A 181 -8.80 -11.91 -9.48
C VAL A 181 -7.73 -10.82 -9.59
N GLU A 182 -8.06 -9.67 -10.16
CA GLU A 182 -7.15 -8.52 -10.28
C GLU A 182 -6.74 -7.99 -8.90
N ALA A 183 -7.71 -7.76 -8.00
CA ALA A 183 -7.45 -7.30 -6.64
C ALA A 183 -6.51 -8.25 -5.90
N ARG A 184 -6.76 -9.57 -5.94
CA ARG A 184 -5.85 -10.55 -5.32
C ARG A 184 -4.46 -10.54 -5.94
N GLY A 185 -4.37 -10.44 -7.27
CA GLY A 185 -3.09 -10.37 -7.97
C GLY A 185 -2.24 -9.18 -7.54
N LEU A 186 -2.86 -8.06 -7.18
CA LEU A 186 -2.21 -6.86 -6.66
C LEU A 186 -1.95 -6.92 -5.15
N LEU A 187 -2.85 -7.53 -4.37
CA LEU A 187 -2.75 -7.57 -2.91
C LEU A 187 -1.77 -8.62 -2.38
N LEU A 188 -1.57 -9.72 -3.11
CA LEU A 188 -0.56 -10.73 -2.76
C LEU A 188 0.86 -10.14 -2.63
N PRO A 189 1.40 -9.42 -3.64
CA PRO A 189 2.71 -8.79 -3.49
C PRO A 189 2.69 -7.68 -2.43
N ALA A 190 1.58 -6.95 -2.26
CA ALA A 190 1.46 -5.95 -1.19
C ALA A 190 1.70 -6.58 0.20
N VAL A 191 1.00 -7.67 0.49
CA VAL A 191 1.12 -8.41 1.76
C VAL A 191 2.53 -8.98 1.94
N GLU A 192 3.14 -9.56 0.90
CA GLU A 192 4.48 -10.15 1.02
C GLU A 192 5.55 -9.09 1.33
N TYR A 193 5.55 -7.96 0.62
CA TYR A 193 6.47 -6.86 0.93
C TYR A 193 6.26 -6.28 2.32
N MET A 194 5.00 -6.12 2.76
CA MET A 194 4.68 -5.64 4.10
C MET A 194 5.14 -6.60 5.20
N LYS A 195 4.94 -7.90 4.99
CA LYS A 195 5.41 -8.96 5.90
C LYS A 195 6.94 -8.92 6.04
N HIS A 196 7.67 -8.75 4.94
CA HIS A 196 9.12 -8.59 4.98
C HIS A 196 9.54 -7.30 5.69
N ALA A 197 8.85 -6.18 5.45
CA ALA A 197 9.13 -4.91 6.11
C ALA A 197 8.95 -5.01 7.62
N VAL A 198 7.84 -5.62 8.07
CA VAL A 198 7.55 -5.86 9.48
C VAL A 198 8.58 -6.79 10.11
N GLY A 199 8.92 -7.90 9.45
CA GLY A 199 9.93 -8.84 9.97
C GLY A 199 11.31 -8.21 10.11
N ALA A 200 11.72 -7.38 9.14
CA ALA A 200 12.97 -6.64 9.20
C ALA A 200 12.96 -5.59 10.33
N ALA A 201 11.84 -4.88 10.50
CA ALA A 201 11.68 -3.90 11.57
C ALA A 201 11.65 -4.56 12.97
N GLU A 202 11.00 -5.73 13.11
CA GLU A 202 10.98 -6.55 14.33
C GLU A 202 12.37 -7.00 14.73
N ALA A 203 13.16 -7.54 13.78
CA ALA A 203 14.54 -7.99 14.03
C ALA A 203 15.45 -6.86 14.56
N GLN A 204 15.09 -5.61 14.28
CA GLN A 204 15.86 -4.42 14.66
C GLN A 204 15.23 -3.63 15.82
N ASN A 205 14.11 -4.10 16.37
CA ASN A 205 13.35 -3.38 17.39
C ASN A 205 12.98 -1.95 16.97
N SER A 206 12.57 -1.79 15.71
CA SER A 206 12.25 -0.51 15.07
C SER A 206 10.81 -0.45 14.54
N LEU A 207 9.93 -1.29 15.10
CA LEU A 207 8.51 -1.27 14.77
C LEU A 207 7.92 0.12 15.01
N CYS A 208 7.15 0.60 14.03
CA CYS A 208 6.43 1.85 14.13
C CYS A 208 4.97 1.67 13.73
N GLY A 209 4.09 2.48 14.34
CA GLY A 209 2.66 2.44 14.10
C GLY A 209 2.25 2.58 12.62
N PRO A 210 2.82 3.52 11.83
CA PRO A 210 2.49 3.67 10.42
C PRO A 210 2.76 2.41 9.57
N LEU A 211 3.89 1.73 9.82
CA LEU A 211 4.23 0.47 9.13
C LEU A 211 3.20 -0.61 9.46
N LEU A 212 2.90 -0.79 10.74
CA LEU A 212 1.95 -1.80 11.21
C LEU A 212 0.52 -1.53 10.73
N ALA A 213 0.08 -0.27 10.73
CA ALA A 213 -1.24 0.09 10.22
C ALA A 213 -1.36 -0.16 8.70
N THR A 214 -0.32 0.20 7.93
CA THR A 214 -0.31 -0.06 6.48
C THR A 214 -0.27 -1.56 6.19
N ALA A 215 0.50 -2.33 6.96
CA ALA A 215 0.53 -3.78 6.85
C ALA A 215 -0.86 -4.37 7.17
N ALA A 216 -1.50 -3.93 8.25
CA ALA A 216 -2.84 -4.37 8.61
C ALA A 216 -3.87 -4.12 7.49
N GLU A 217 -3.84 -2.94 6.88
CA GLU A 217 -4.71 -2.57 5.76
C GLU A 217 -4.53 -3.51 4.55
N ALA A 218 -3.28 -3.85 4.20
CA ALA A 218 -3.00 -4.79 3.12
C ALA A 218 -3.55 -6.20 3.43
N TYR A 219 -3.35 -6.67 4.67
CA TYR A 219 -3.87 -7.97 5.11
C TYR A 219 -5.40 -8.00 5.15
N MET A 220 -6.06 -6.95 5.66
CA MET A 220 -7.53 -6.85 5.64
C MET A 220 -8.08 -6.83 4.22
N SER A 221 -7.48 -6.04 3.35
CA SER A 221 -7.88 -5.94 1.95
C SER A 221 -7.77 -7.30 1.25
N LEU A 222 -6.67 -8.04 1.47
CA LEU A 222 -6.51 -9.39 0.93
C LEU A 222 -7.53 -10.37 1.51
N GLY A 223 -7.84 -10.26 2.81
CA GLY A 223 -8.89 -11.04 3.46
C GLY A 223 -10.27 -10.83 2.83
N ASN A 224 -10.63 -9.57 2.52
CA ASN A 224 -11.92 -9.21 1.92
C ASN A 224 -12.12 -9.83 0.53
N VAL A 225 -11.06 -10.00 -0.24
CA VAL A 225 -11.12 -10.59 -1.59
C VAL A 225 -10.77 -12.08 -1.63
N SER A 226 -10.63 -12.72 -0.46
CA SER A 226 -10.30 -14.13 -0.32
C SER A 226 -11.51 -14.96 0.09
N SER A 227 -11.45 -16.27 -0.20
CA SER A 227 -12.51 -17.21 0.25
C SER A 227 -12.60 -17.23 1.78
N ALA A 228 -13.83 -17.37 2.27
CA ALA A 228 -14.12 -17.54 3.70
C ALA A 228 -13.37 -18.71 4.34
N ARG A 229 -12.87 -19.66 3.53
CA ARG A 229 -12.07 -20.80 3.99
C ARG A 229 -10.63 -20.44 4.33
N ILE A 230 -10.12 -19.33 3.79
CA ILE A 230 -8.70 -18.96 3.87
C ILE A 230 -8.47 -17.52 4.33
N ASN A 231 -9.53 -16.74 4.55
CA ASN A 231 -9.42 -15.33 4.91
C ASN A 231 -9.11 -15.08 6.40
N GLU A 232 -9.48 -16.03 7.28
CA GLU A 232 -9.29 -15.92 8.73
C GLU A 232 -7.83 -15.63 9.14
N PRO A 233 -6.80 -16.31 8.61
CA PRO A 233 -5.41 -16.00 8.93
C PRO A 233 -5.03 -14.55 8.57
N TYR A 234 -5.57 -13.99 7.48
CA TYR A 234 -5.28 -12.63 7.08
C TYR A 234 -5.86 -11.62 8.07
N TYR A 235 -7.11 -11.82 8.51
CA TYR A 235 -7.73 -10.96 9.52
C TYR A 235 -7.06 -11.06 10.88
N HIS A 236 -6.70 -12.27 11.32
CA HIS A 236 -5.96 -12.45 12.57
C HIS A 236 -4.63 -11.70 12.55
N GLN A 237 -3.89 -11.77 11.45
CA GLN A 237 -2.63 -11.04 11.31
C GLN A 237 -2.85 -9.52 11.29
N ALA A 238 -3.86 -9.04 10.55
CA ALA A 238 -4.18 -7.62 10.52
C ALA A 238 -4.55 -7.07 11.90
N LEU A 239 -5.42 -7.77 12.64
CA LEU A 239 -5.81 -7.37 13.99
C LEU A 239 -4.63 -7.39 14.96
N SER A 240 -3.71 -8.35 14.81
CA SER A 240 -2.45 -8.36 15.57
C SER A 240 -1.61 -7.11 15.32
N TYR A 241 -1.47 -6.71 14.05
CA TYR A 241 -0.75 -5.48 13.70
C TYR A 241 -1.45 -4.21 14.19
N LEU A 242 -2.78 -4.11 14.10
CA LEU A 242 -3.51 -2.95 14.60
C LEU A 242 -3.36 -2.78 16.12
N ARG A 243 -3.41 -3.87 16.89
CA ARG A 243 -3.16 -3.83 18.34
C ARG A 243 -1.76 -3.33 18.66
N LYS A 244 -0.73 -3.93 18.03
CA LYS A 244 0.66 -3.47 18.16
C LYS A 244 0.83 -2.00 17.75
N ALA A 245 0.12 -1.54 16.73
CA ALA A 245 0.15 -0.15 16.27
C ALA A 245 -0.51 0.80 17.29
N SER A 246 -1.60 0.38 17.94
CA SER A 246 -2.29 1.17 18.98
C SER A 246 -1.49 1.29 20.28
N GLU A 247 -0.61 0.32 20.56
CA GLU A 247 0.30 0.34 21.70
C GLU A 247 1.50 1.28 21.50
N ALA A 248 1.74 1.76 20.27
CA ALA A 248 2.83 2.69 19.98
C ALA A 248 2.51 4.10 20.50
N SER A 249 3.34 4.59 21.43
CA SER A 249 3.12 5.82 22.19
C SER A 249 2.95 7.11 21.36
N ASP A 250 3.45 7.14 20.12
CA ASP A 250 3.44 8.33 19.25
C ASP A 250 2.58 8.17 18.00
N TYR A 251 1.66 7.19 17.98
CA TYR A 251 0.85 6.92 16.80
C TYR A 251 -0.63 6.76 17.11
N SER A 252 -1.46 7.52 16.38
CA SER A 252 -2.91 7.34 16.38
C SER A 252 -3.34 6.62 15.11
N LEU A 253 -4.15 5.57 15.28
CA LEU A 253 -4.70 4.84 14.15
C LEU A 253 -5.62 5.74 13.31
N PRO A 254 -5.61 5.61 11.97
CA PRO A 254 -6.60 6.24 11.11
C PRO A 254 -8.03 5.88 11.53
N THR A 255 -8.97 6.82 11.42
CA THR A 255 -10.36 6.64 11.88
C THR A 255 -11.02 5.38 11.32
N HIS A 256 -10.75 5.04 10.06
CA HIS A 256 -11.32 3.85 9.41
C HIS A 256 -10.73 2.52 9.94
N LEU A 257 -9.58 2.54 10.64
CA LEU A 257 -8.96 1.37 11.26
C LEU A 257 -9.28 1.27 12.76
N GLN A 258 -9.62 2.38 13.42
CA GLN A 258 -9.99 2.41 14.84
C GLN A 258 -11.17 1.50 15.15
N GLN A 259 -12.14 1.37 14.24
CA GLN A 259 -13.32 0.52 14.41
C GLN A 259 -13.01 -0.97 14.61
N TYR A 260 -11.80 -1.43 14.25
CA TYR A 260 -11.40 -2.83 14.32
C TYR A 260 -10.60 -3.18 15.59
N VAL A 261 -10.23 -2.19 16.40
CA VAL A 261 -9.53 -2.40 17.68
C VAL A 261 -10.55 -2.17 18.79
N PRO A 262 -11.02 -3.21 19.51
CA PRO A 262 -11.88 -3.02 20.66
C PRO A 262 -11.11 -2.24 21.74
N CYS A 263 -11.79 -1.29 22.39
CA CYS A 263 -11.28 -0.55 23.55
C CYS A 263 -10.88 -1.49 24.71
#